data_AF-A0A183DFL0-F1
#
_entry.id   AF-A0A183DFL0-F1
#
_cell.length_a   1.000
_cell.length_b   1.000
_cell.length_c   1.000
_cell.angle_alpha   90.00
_cell.angle_beta   90.00
_cell.angle_gamma   90.00
#
_symmetry.space_group_name_H-M   'P 1'
#
loop_
_entity.id
_entity.type
_entity.pdbx_description
1 polymer ?
#
loop_
_entity_poly.entity_id
_entity_poly.type
_entity_poly.pdbx_seq_one_letter_code
_entity_poly.pdbx_strand_id
1 'polypeptide(L)'
;MDRSWQDGVAFNALIHRVMPDLIDMNKTRRSSPRDNLEQAFRLAKMHLHIRPLLDEEDMLRDKPDKRSVITYVSQFIRTPTVLRPIEIGALIDDHALIAWMEATLNTLRSSLSAPLYDQYQVYTFLTGLRIGFF
;
A
#
# COMPACT_ATOMS: atom_id res chain seq x y z
N MET A 1 0.98 19.60 13.78
CA MET A 1 1.17 18.44 12.89
C MET A 1 2.50 18.75 12.28
N ASP A 2 3.46 17.86 12.47
CA ASP A 2 4.86 18.23 12.36
C ASP A 2 5.18 18.55 10.89
N ARG A 3 6.17 19.44 10.67
CA ARG A 3 6.63 19.88 9.34
C ARG A 3 6.94 18.73 8.36
N SER A 4 6.97 17.48 8.84
CA SER A 4 7.29 16.25 8.13
C SER A 4 6.38 15.90 6.95
N TRP A 5 5.16 16.45 6.86
CA TRP A 5 4.29 16.24 5.70
C TRP A 5 4.26 17.44 4.74
N GLN A 6 4.56 18.65 5.23
CA GLN A 6 4.52 19.89 4.45
C GLN A 6 5.68 19.96 3.44
N ASP A 7 6.83 19.35 3.73
CA ASP A 7 7.98 19.31 2.82
C ASP A 7 7.81 18.32 1.65
N GLY A 8 6.72 17.55 1.63
CA GLY A 8 6.41 16.55 0.62
C GLY A 8 7.30 15.31 0.61
N VAL A 9 8.35 15.25 1.44
CA VAL A 9 9.32 14.14 1.44
C VAL A 9 8.64 12.84 1.90
N ALA A 10 7.79 12.92 2.92
CA ALA A 10 7.07 11.76 3.44
C ALA A 10 6.13 11.11 2.40
N PHE A 11 5.44 11.91 1.57
CA PHE A 11 4.58 11.35 0.52
C PHE A 11 5.39 10.63 -0.57
N ASN A 12 6.49 11.22 -1.00
CA ASN A 12 7.40 10.58 -1.95
C ASN A 12 8.01 9.28 -1.37
N ALA A 13 8.32 9.26 -0.07
CA ALA A 13 8.79 8.04 0.60
C ALA A 13 7.72 6.93 0.64
N LEU A 14 6.45 7.27 0.81
CA LEU A 14 5.35 6.31 0.72
C LEU A 14 5.25 5.69 -0.68
N ILE A 15 5.40 6.51 -1.73
CA ILE A 15 5.39 6.04 -3.12
C ILE A 15 6.62 5.15 -3.40
N HIS A 16 7.81 5.61 -3.00
CA HIS A 16 9.05 4.85 -3.13
C HIS A 16 8.98 3.48 -2.43
N ARG A 17 8.28 3.39 -1.29
CA ARG A 17 8.06 2.11 -0.61
C ARG A 17 7.25 1.11 -1.45
N VAL A 18 6.28 1.60 -2.23
CA VAL A 18 5.41 0.77 -3.08
C VAL A 18 6.08 0.47 -4.42
N MET A 19 6.74 1.48 -5.01
CA MET A 19 7.44 1.38 -6.30
C MET A 19 8.73 2.20 -6.27
N PRO A 20 9.86 1.61 -5.87
CA PRO A 20 11.13 2.31 -5.68
C PRO A 20 11.62 3.04 -6.93
N ASP A 21 11.37 2.48 -8.11
CA ASP A 21 11.89 2.98 -9.39
C ASP A 21 11.29 4.34 -9.82
N LEU A 22 10.19 4.77 -9.21
CA LEU A 22 9.51 6.03 -9.57
C LEU A 22 10.14 7.27 -8.91
N ILE A 23 10.91 7.10 -7.84
CA ILE A 23 11.32 8.21 -6.96
C ILE A 23 12.82 8.12 -6.68
N ASP A 24 13.56 9.18 -7.01
CA ASP A 24 14.92 9.37 -6.48
C ASP A 24 14.87 10.14 -5.17
N MET A 25 14.95 9.42 -4.05
CA MET A 25 14.90 10.01 -2.71
C MET A 25 16.06 10.96 -2.41
N ASN A 26 17.21 10.85 -3.10
CA ASN A 26 18.31 11.80 -2.93
C ASN A 26 17.95 13.17 -3.53
N LYS A 27 17.26 13.15 -4.68
CA LYS A 27 16.75 14.37 -5.32
C LYS A 27 15.61 14.98 -4.50
N THR A 28 14.62 14.19 -4.09
CA THR A 28 13.46 14.64 -3.31
C THR A 28 13.86 15.40 -2.04
N ARG A 29 14.89 14.95 -1.31
CA ARG A 29 15.37 15.61 -0.09
C ARG A 29 15.95 17.01 -0.32
N ARG A 30 16.31 17.36 -1.56
CA ARG A 30 16.93 18.65 -1.94
C ARG A 30 15.96 19.56 -2.72
N SER A 31 14.83 19.01 -3.15
CA SER A 31 13.79 19.72 -3.90
C SER A 31 12.93 20.60 -2.99
N SER A 32 12.21 21.55 -3.60
CA SER A 32 11.29 22.40 -2.85
C SER A 32 10.06 21.64 -2.36
N PRO A 33 9.41 22.08 -1.26
CA PRO A 33 8.17 21.49 -0.77
C PRO A 33 7.07 21.36 -1.85
N ARG A 34 6.88 22.41 -2.65
CA ARG A 34 5.88 22.44 -3.71
C ARG A 34 6.17 21.38 -4.77
N ASP A 35 7.40 21.31 -5.27
CA ASP A 35 7.79 20.32 -6.29
C ASP A 35 7.63 18.88 -5.77
N ASN A 36 7.96 18.66 -4.50
CA ASN A 36 7.80 17.35 -3.87
C ASN A 36 6.34 16.94 -3.74
N LEU A 37 5.46 17.86 -3.32
CA LEU A 37 4.03 17.60 -3.18
C LEU A 37 3.38 17.34 -4.55
N GLU A 38 3.67 18.19 -5.54
CA GLU A 38 3.14 18.03 -6.90
C GLU A 38 3.58 16.69 -7.51
N GLN A 39 4.88 16.35 -7.40
CA GLN A 39 5.41 15.07 -7.86
C GLN A 39 4.70 13.90 -7.18
N ALA A 40 4.56 13.93 -5.86
CA ALA A 40 3.96 12.84 -5.11
C ALA A 40 2.50 12.63 -5.50
N PHE A 41 1.69 13.69 -5.53
CA PHE A 41 0.26 13.58 -5.86
C PHE A 41 0.05 13.14 -7.31
N ARG A 42 0.88 13.62 -8.24
CA ARG A 42 0.86 13.18 -9.63
C ARG A 42 1.18 11.69 -9.75
N LEU A 43 2.26 11.22 -9.13
CA LEU A 43 2.70 9.83 -9.21
C LEU A 43 1.73 8.88 -8.50
N ALA A 44 1.19 9.27 -7.35
CA ALA A 44 0.17 8.51 -6.63
C ALA A 44 -1.09 8.30 -7.50
N LYS A 45 -1.54 9.34 -8.21
CA LYS A 45 -2.68 9.24 -9.13
C LYS A 45 -2.38 8.35 -10.34
N MET A 46 -1.21 8.51 -10.96
CA MET A 46 -0.87 7.83 -12.21
C MET A 46 -0.52 6.34 -12.01
N HIS A 47 0.23 6.01 -10.96
CA HIS A 47 0.83 4.68 -10.80
C HIS A 47 0.21 3.86 -9.66
N LEU A 48 -0.36 4.52 -8.65
CA LEU A 48 -0.99 3.84 -7.50
C LEU A 48 -2.51 3.89 -7.55
N HIS A 49 -3.09 4.56 -8.55
CA HIS A 49 -4.53 4.81 -8.69
C HIS A 49 -5.18 5.47 -7.46
N ILE A 50 -4.38 6.22 -6.69
CA ILE A 50 -4.83 6.95 -5.50
C ILE A 50 -5.38 8.30 -5.97
N ARG A 51 -6.68 8.53 -5.75
CA ARG A 51 -7.30 9.82 -6.10
C ARG A 51 -6.74 10.92 -5.19
N PRO A 52 -6.29 12.07 -5.72
CA PRO A 52 -5.87 13.19 -4.89
C PRO A 52 -7.05 13.66 -4.03
N LEU A 53 -6.83 13.75 -2.72
CA LEU A 53 -7.74 14.38 -1.77
C LEU A 53 -7.24 15.73 -1.26
N LEU A 54 -5.98 16.04 -1.54
CA LEU A 54 -5.26 17.23 -1.14
C LEU A 54 -4.62 17.82 -2.39
N ASP A 55 -4.52 19.14 -2.43
CA ASP A 55 -3.64 19.85 -3.34
C ASP A 55 -2.41 20.37 -2.59
N GLU A 56 -1.40 20.79 -3.35
CA GLU A 56 -0.17 21.34 -2.82
C GLU A 56 -0.41 22.63 -2.00
N GLU A 57 -1.38 23.45 -2.39
CA GLU A 57 -1.68 24.71 -1.71
C GLU A 57 -2.25 24.48 -0.30
N ASP A 58 -3.12 23.49 -0.12
CA ASP A 58 -3.68 23.11 1.17
C ASP A 58 -2.64 22.52 2.11
N MET A 59 -1.60 21.89 1.56
CA MET A 59 -0.46 21.38 2.31
C MET A 59 0.54 22.47 2.69
N LEU A 60 0.74 23.49 1.85
CA LEU A 60 1.68 24.58 2.07
C LEU A 60 1.16 25.65 3.04
N ARG A 61 -0.11 25.55 3.49
CA ARG A 61 -0.64 26.38 4.58
C ARG A 61 0.14 26.15 5.87
N ASP A 62 0.15 27.18 6.73
CA ASP A 62 0.88 27.18 8.01
C ASP A 62 0.52 25.98 8.91
N LYS A 63 -0.72 25.48 8.78
CA LYS A 63 -1.20 24.28 9.47
C LYS A 63 -2.20 23.49 8.59
N PRO A 64 -1.77 22.43 7.89
CA PRO A 64 -2.67 21.57 7.12
C PRO A 64 -3.63 20.82 8.05
N ASP A 65 -4.82 20.50 7.53
CA ASP A 65 -5.83 19.77 8.29
C ASP A 65 -5.37 18.33 8.55
N LYS A 66 -5.34 17.96 9.83
CA LYS A 66 -4.81 16.67 10.26
C LYS A 66 -5.66 15.50 9.77
N ARG A 67 -6.97 15.66 9.75
CA ARG A 67 -7.89 14.57 9.36
C ARG A 67 -7.76 14.31 7.88
N SER A 68 -7.73 15.35 7.06
CA SER A 68 -7.53 15.26 5.62
C SER A 68 -6.20 14.59 5.27
N VAL A 69 -5.09 14.94 5.95
CA VAL A 69 -3.79 14.28 5.77
C VAL A 69 -3.86 12.79 6.13
N ILE A 70 -4.43 12.44 7.29
CA ILE A 70 -4.56 11.02 7.71
C ILE A 70 -5.43 10.24 6.72
N THR A 71 -6.55 10.80 6.29
CA THR A 71 -7.44 10.17 5.31
C THR A 71 -6.71 9.91 4.00
N TYR A 72 -5.94 10.89 3.51
CA TYR A 72 -5.17 10.70 2.28
C TYR A 72 -4.06 9.66 2.44
N VAL A 73 -3.25 9.74 3.50
CA VAL A 73 -2.18 8.78 3.80
C VAL A 73 -2.73 7.34 3.96
N SER A 74 -3.93 7.17 4.51
CA SER A 74 -4.55 5.85 4.66
C SER A 74 -4.77 5.13 3.33
N GLN A 75 -4.88 5.86 2.22
CA GLN A 75 -5.02 5.27 0.89
C GLN A 75 -3.72 4.60 0.43
N PHE A 76 -2.56 5.19 0.73
CA PHE A 76 -1.25 4.62 0.41
C PHE A 76 -0.97 3.30 1.16
N ILE A 77 -1.52 3.17 2.38
CA ILE A 77 -1.37 1.96 3.19
C ILE A 77 -2.29 0.84 2.68
N ARG A 78 -3.47 1.21 2.18
CA ARG A 78 -4.47 0.29 1.64
C ARG A 78 -4.18 -0.15 0.22
N THR A 79 -3.42 0.63 -0.55
CA THR A 79 -2.87 0.17 -1.82
C THR A 79 -2.04 -1.07 -1.50
N PRO A 80 -2.48 -2.27 -1.91
CA PRO A 80 -1.63 -3.44 -1.75
C PRO A 80 -0.32 -3.08 -2.43
N THR A 81 0.81 -3.25 -1.72
CA THR A 81 2.10 -3.45 -2.40
C THR A 81 1.80 -4.55 -3.38
N VAL A 82 1.52 -4.19 -4.64
CA VAL A 82 1.04 -5.13 -5.63
C VAL A 82 2.04 -6.24 -5.56
N LEU A 83 1.51 -7.39 -5.15
CA LEU A 83 2.08 -8.70 -5.30
C LEU A 83 2.99 -8.57 -6.50
N ARG A 84 4.32 -8.55 -6.31
CA ARG A 84 5.15 -8.86 -7.46
C ARG A 84 4.52 -10.16 -7.94
N PRO A 85 3.97 -10.24 -9.16
CA PRO A 85 3.66 -11.53 -9.71
C PRO A 85 4.94 -12.31 -9.44
N ILE A 86 4.84 -13.47 -8.77
CA ILE A 86 5.94 -14.43 -8.75
C ILE A 86 6.47 -14.37 -10.17
N GLU A 87 7.74 -13.96 -10.34
CA GLU A 87 8.29 -13.74 -11.67
C GLU A 87 7.86 -14.92 -12.51
N ILE A 88 7.00 -14.68 -13.50
CA ILE A 88 6.50 -15.72 -14.39
C ILE A 88 7.68 -16.02 -15.33
N GLY A 89 8.76 -16.53 -14.76
CA GLY A 89 9.86 -17.22 -15.42
C GLY A 89 9.59 -18.71 -15.52
N ALA A 90 8.53 -19.21 -14.87
CA ALA A 90 7.96 -20.51 -15.16
C ALA A 90 6.45 -20.40 -14.98
N LEU A 91 5.74 -20.53 -16.10
CA LEU A 91 4.31 -20.81 -16.21
C LEU A 91 3.83 -21.58 -14.96
N ILE A 92 3.08 -20.94 -14.06
CA ILE A 92 2.31 -21.69 -13.07
C ILE A 92 1.27 -22.42 -13.93
N ASP A 93 1.43 -23.73 -14.06
CA ASP A 93 0.47 -24.61 -14.74
C ASP A 93 -0.94 -24.26 -14.25
N ASP A 94 -1.87 -23.97 -15.16
CA ASP A 94 -3.23 -23.56 -14.84
C ASP A 94 -3.89 -24.56 -13.86
N HIS A 95 -3.47 -25.84 -13.92
CA HIS A 95 -3.89 -26.87 -12.98
C HIS A 95 -3.38 -26.65 -11.54
N ALA A 96 -2.18 -26.12 -11.35
CA ALA A 96 -1.64 -25.81 -10.02
C ALA A 96 -2.37 -24.63 -9.39
N LEU A 97 -2.73 -23.61 -10.17
CA LEU A 97 -3.51 -22.47 -9.70
C LEU A 97 -4.93 -22.89 -9.32
N ILE A 98 -5.59 -23.67 -10.18
CA ILE A 98 -6.94 -24.20 -9.92
C ILE A 98 -6.92 -25.12 -8.69
N ALA A 99 -5.96 -26.04 -8.59
CA ALA A 99 -5.83 -26.92 -7.43
C ALA A 99 -5.60 -26.15 -6.12
N TRP A 100 -4.82 -25.06 -6.16
CA TRP A 100 -4.61 -24.21 -5.01
C TRP A 100 -5.88 -23.46 -4.58
N MET A 101 -6.64 -22.92 -5.55
CA MET A 101 -7.92 -22.27 -5.29
C MET A 101 -8.93 -23.25 -4.68
N GLU A 102 -9.02 -24.47 -5.21
CA GLU A 102 -9.92 -25.50 -4.70
C GLU A 102 -9.54 -25.99 -3.29
N ALA A 103 -8.25 -26.17 -3.02
CA ALA A 103 -7.76 -26.53 -1.70
C ALA A 103 -8.11 -25.44 -0.66
N THR A 104 -7.89 -24.18 -1.02
CA THR A 104 -8.19 -23.03 -0.16
C THR A 104 -9.69 -22.91 0.12
N LEU A 105 -10.53 -23.07 -0.90
CA LEU A 105 -11.99 -23.06 -0.74
C LEU A 105 -12.48 -24.23 0.11
N ASN A 106 -11.88 -25.42 -0.02
CA ASN A 106 -12.23 -26.58 0.80
C ASN A 106 -11.85 -26.38 2.27
N THR A 107 -10.67 -25.81 2.55
CA THR A 107 -10.27 -25.45 3.92
C THR A 107 -11.25 -24.45 4.52
N LEU A 108 -11.58 -23.38 3.80
CA LEU A 108 -12.54 -22.38 4.25
C LEU A 108 -13.92 -22.99 4.50
N ARG A 109 -14.40 -23.82 3.57
CA ARG A 109 -15.70 -24.50 3.67
C ARG A 109 -15.75 -25.48 4.84
N SER A 110 -14.65 -26.20 5.10
CA SER A 110 -14.53 -27.08 6.28
C SER A 110 -14.48 -26.29 7.60
N SER A 111 -14.04 -25.04 7.54
CA SER A 111 -13.94 -24.14 8.71
C SER A 111 -15.21 -23.31 8.96
N LEU A 112 -16.25 -23.41 8.11
CA LEU A 112 -17.52 -22.65 8.20
C LEU A 112 -18.35 -22.91 9.47
N SER A 113 -17.91 -23.79 10.38
CA SER A 113 -18.50 -23.96 11.71
C SER A 113 -17.86 -23.08 12.79
N ALA A 114 -16.74 -22.42 12.51
CA ALA A 114 -16.02 -21.56 13.45
C ALA A 114 -16.13 -20.06 13.09
N PRO A 115 -16.08 -19.15 14.08
CA PRO A 115 -16.04 -17.71 13.84
C PRO A 115 -14.92 -17.30 12.88
N LEU A 116 -15.18 -16.28 12.04
CA LEU A 116 -14.26 -15.77 10.99
C LEU A 116 -12.82 -15.49 11.48
N TYR A 117 -12.66 -15.12 12.75
CA TYR A 117 -11.34 -14.91 13.35
C TYR A 117 -10.51 -16.20 13.43
N ASP A 118 -11.15 -17.32 13.81
CA ASP A 118 -10.47 -18.61 13.93
C ASP A 118 -10.12 -19.18 12.55
N GLN A 119 -10.98 -18.93 11.56
CA GLN A 119 -10.70 -19.28 10.15
C GLN A 119 -9.46 -18.56 9.63
N TYR A 120 -9.30 -17.29 9.98
CA TYR A 120 -8.13 -16.49 9.61
C TYR A 120 -6.85 -16.99 10.29
N GLN A 121 -6.93 -17.36 11.58
CA GLN A 121 -5.80 -17.91 12.33
C GLN A 121 -5.27 -19.23 11.71
N VAL A 122 -6.19 -20.12 11.32
CA VAL A 122 -5.82 -21.39 10.65
C VAL A 122 -5.15 -21.12 9.30
N TYR A 123 -5.69 -20.19 8.51
CA TYR A 123 -5.08 -19.81 7.22
C TYR A 123 -3.66 -19.22 7.41
N THR A 124 -3.46 -18.33 8.38
CA THR A 124 -2.14 -17.76 8.69
C THR A 124 -1.14 -18.82 9.19
N PHE A 125 -1.61 -19.81 9.95
CA PHE A 125 -0.79 -20.91 10.43
C PHE A 125 -0.33 -21.83 9.29
N LEU A 126 -1.24 -22.21 8.39
CA LEU A 126 -0.94 -23.10 7.26
C LEU A 126 -0.06 -22.45 6.19
N THR A 127 -0.16 -21.13 6.01
CA THR A 127 0.60 -20.39 5.00
C THR A 127 1.91 -19.78 5.52
N GLY A 128 2.22 -19.97 6.81
CA GLY A 128 3.42 -19.43 7.44
C GLY A 128 3.43 -17.90 7.56
N LEU A 129 2.33 -17.22 7.24
CA LEU A 129 2.16 -15.78 7.40
C LEU A 129 1.99 -15.45 8.89
N ARG A 130 3.08 -15.13 9.58
CA ARG A 130 3.02 -14.57 10.94
C ARG A 130 2.67 -13.09 10.86
N ILE A 131 1.40 -12.78 11.07
CA ILE A 131 0.98 -11.41 11.37
C ILE A 131 0.74 -11.33 12.88
N GLY A 132 1.68 -10.74 13.60
CA GLY A 132 1.50 -10.40 14.99
C GLY A 132 0.50 -9.26 15.11
N PHE A 133 -0.64 -9.52 15.73
CA PHE A 133 -1.49 -8.50 16.34
C PHE A 133 -1.45 -8.71 17.87
N PHE A 134 -1.43 -7.58 18.58
CA PHE A 134 -1.27 -7.43 20.03
C PHE A 134 -2.18 -8.33 20.88
#